data_AF-A0AAN2XB55-F1
#
_entry.id   AF-A0AAN2XB55-F1
#
_cell.length_a   1.000
_cell.length_b   1.000
_cell.length_c   1.000
_cell.angle_alpha   90.00
_cell.angle_beta   90.00
_cell.angle_gamma   90.00
#
_symmetry.space_group_name_H-M   'P 1'
#
loop_
_entity.id
_entity.type
_entity.pdbx_description
1 polymer ?
#
loop_
_entity_poly.entity_id
_entity_poly.type
_entity_poly.pdbx_seq_one_letter_code
_entity_poly.pdbx_strand_id
1 'polypeptide(L)'
;MNEKNKIVNQKLGLIQKELREKEEELLDLFKREREIESIEDTLRSLEQRKQETLILMQNVYQGSKSRGLAQHMLEAGQEDSRAFSRLINNLKEENQITKSTLNHKKASLVKTKNDLEMELLLND
;
A
#
# COMPACT_ATOMS: atom_id res chain seq x y z
N MET A 1 17.26 23.01 -43.97
CA MET A 1 16.70 22.00 -43.04
C MET A 1 15.47 21.40 -43.69
N ASN A 2 15.50 20.11 -44.04
CA ASN A 2 14.44 19.46 -44.83
C ASN A 2 13.16 19.25 -44.01
N GLU A 3 12.00 19.22 -44.65
CA GLU A 3 10.69 19.00 -44.01
C GLU A 3 10.64 17.68 -43.22
N LYS A 4 11.36 16.66 -43.69
CA LYS A 4 11.60 15.41 -42.97
C LYS A 4 12.29 15.62 -41.60
N ASN A 5 13.30 16.49 -41.50
CA ASN A 5 13.97 16.77 -40.23
C ASN A 5 13.05 17.53 -39.25
N LYS A 6 12.14 18.39 -39.76
CA LYS A 6 11.15 19.04 -38.89
C LYS A 6 10.19 18.02 -38.27
N ILE A 7 9.74 17.04 -39.06
CA ILE A 7 8.83 15.98 -38.61
C ILE A 7 9.53 15.06 -37.59
N VAL A 8 10.78 14.66 -37.84
CA VAL A 8 11.57 13.83 -36.91
C VAL A 8 11.78 14.56 -35.58
N ASN A 9 12.18 15.83 -35.61
CA ASN A 9 12.38 16.63 -34.40
C ASN A 9 11.08 16.84 -33.60
N GLN A 10 9.93 16.99 -34.28
CA GLN A 10 8.63 17.06 -33.61
C GLN A 10 8.28 15.74 -32.92
N LYS A 11 8.51 14.59 -33.58
CA LYS A 11 8.28 13.27 -32.97
C LYS A 11 9.17 13.03 -31.76
N LEU A 12 10.47 13.33 -31.87
CA LEU A 12 11.41 13.26 -30.75
C LEU A 12 10.94 14.10 -29.56
N GLY A 13 10.48 15.34 -29.81
CA GLY A 13 9.95 16.21 -28.77
C GLY A 13 8.70 15.65 -28.07
N LEU A 14 7.82 14.97 -28.81
CA LEU A 14 6.65 14.31 -28.23
C LEU A 14 7.04 13.09 -27.38
N ILE A 15 7.92 12.22 -27.87
CA ILE A 15 8.40 11.04 -27.14
C ILE A 15 9.12 11.46 -25.85
N GLN A 16 9.97 12.49 -25.90
CA GLN A 16 10.66 13.02 -24.71
C GLN A 16 9.70 13.65 -23.68
N LYS A 17 8.56 14.19 -24.14
CA LYS A 17 7.52 14.71 -23.23
C LYS A 17 6.82 13.55 -22.55
N GLU A 18 6.40 12.54 -23.32
CA GLU A 18 5.72 11.37 -22.79
C GLU A 18 6.60 10.58 -21.83
N LEU A 19 7.90 10.44 -22.13
CA LEU A 19 8.86 9.80 -21.23
C LEU A 19 8.92 10.49 -19.86
N ARG A 20 8.99 11.82 -19.84
CA ARG A 20 9.00 12.60 -18.59
C ARG A 20 7.71 12.42 -17.79
N GLU A 21 6.56 12.43 -18.46
CA GLU A 21 5.27 12.19 -17.79
C GLU A 21 5.24 10.79 -17.14
N LYS A 22 5.78 9.76 -17.79
CA LYS A 22 5.87 8.40 -17.23
C LYS A 22 6.85 8.29 -16.06
N GLU A 23 7.95 9.04 -16.07
CA GLU A 23 8.88 9.09 -14.95
C GLU A 23 8.27 9.78 -13.71
N GLU A 24 7.50 10.85 -13.91
CA GLU A 24 6.74 11.51 -12.84
C GLU A 24 5.69 10.57 -12.24
N GLU A 25 4.92 9.87 -13.10
CA GLU A 25 3.95 8.86 -12.66
C GLU A 25 4.62 7.74 -11.84
N LEU A 26 5.80 7.26 -12.25
CA LEU A 26 6.56 6.25 -11.51
C LEU A 26 7.01 6.76 -10.14
N LEU A 27 7.52 7.99 -10.06
CA LEU A 27 7.92 8.65 -8.81
C LEU A 27 6.77 8.72 -7.81
N ASP A 28 5.56 9.05 -8.28
CA ASP A 28 4.37 9.09 -7.42
C ASP A 28 3.94 7.69 -6.97
N LEU A 29 4.07 6.66 -7.81
CA LEU A 29 3.84 5.29 -7.38
C LEU A 29 4.82 4.84 -6.28
N PHE A 30 6.09 5.23 -6.35
CA PHE A 30 7.08 4.93 -5.29
C PHE A 30 6.76 5.66 -3.96
N LYS A 31 6.12 6.83 -3.99
CA LYS A 31 5.65 7.48 -2.77
C LYS A 31 4.49 6.69 -2.14
N ARG A 32 3.51 6.30 -2.96
CA ARG A 32 2.37 5.48 -2.51
C ARG A 32 2.79 4.11 -1.99
N GLU A 33 3.82 3.50 -2.57
CA GLU A 33 4.42 2.25 -2.06
C GLU A 33 4.92 2.39 -0.62
N ARG A 34 5.60 3.50 -0.31
CA ARG A 34 6.06 3.81 1.06
C ARG A 34 4.90 4.08 2.04
N GLU A 35 3.83 4.72 1.56
CA GLU A 35 2.62 4.91 2.37
C GLU A 35 1.96 3.57 2.73
N ILE A 36 1.89 2.64 1.77
CA ILE A 36 1.40 1.28 1.98
C ILE A 36 2.25 0.53 3.01
N GLU A 37 3.59 0.62 2.92
CA GLU A 37 4.50 0.01 3.90
C GLU A 37 4.27 0.57 5.32
N SER A 38 4.09 1.89 5.45
CA SER A 38 3.77 2.53 6.74
C SER A 38 2.43 2.05 7.32
N ILE A 39 1.44 1.76 6.46
CA ILE A 39 0.16 1.19 6.89
C ILE A 39 0.35 -0.25 7.38
N GLU A 40 1.18 -1.06 6.70
CA GLU A 40 1.50 -2.43 7.14
C GLU A 40 2.14 -2.45 8.55
N ASP A 41 3.05 -1.53 8.82
CA ASP A 41 3.67 -1.39 10.15
C ASP A 41 2.66 -0.96 11.22
N THR A 42 1.76 -0.03 10.88
CA THR A 42 0.68 0.41 11.78
C THR A 42 -0.27 -0.75 12.11
N LEU A 43 -0.67 -1.54 11.11
CA LEU A 43 -1.51 -2.73 11.31
C LEU A 43 -0.83 -3.76 12.20
N ARG A 44 0.48 -3.97 12.03
CA ARG A 44 1.27 -4.87 12.89
C ARG A 44 1.32 -4.40 14.34
N SER A 45 1.53 -3.10 14.57
CA SER A 45 1.51 -2.51 15.91
C SER A 45 0.14 -2.65 16.59
N LEU A 46 -0.94 -2.41 15.84
CA LEU A 46 -2.31 -2.58 16.35
C LEU A 46 -2.61 -4.02 16.74
N GLU A 47 -2.17 -4.99 15.92
CA GLU A 47 -2.31 -6.42 16.23
C GLU A 47 -1.60 -6.80 17.53
N GLN A 48 -0.37 -6.30 17.73
CA GLN A 48 0.40 -6.54 18.94
C GLN A 48 -0.29 -5.93 20.17
N ARG A 49 -0.71 -4.65 20.09
CA ARG A 49 -1.41 -3.97 21.19
C ARG A 49 -2.72 -4.66 21.57
N LYS A 50 -3.45 -5.20 20.58
CA LYS A 50 -4.67 -6.01 20.81
C LYS A 50 -4.34 -7.26 21.64
N GLN A 51 -3.26 -7.97 21.31
CA GLN A 51 -2.83 -9.17 22.05
C GLN A 51 -2.41 -8.82 23.48
N GLU A 52 -1.62 -7.76 23.67
CA GLU A 52 -1.19 -7.29 24.98
C GLU A 52 -2.39 -6.93 25.88
N THR A 53 -3.38 -6.23 25.31
CA THR A 53 -4.60 -5.85 26.03
C THR A 53 -5.41 -7.06 26.48
N LEU A 54 -5.57 -8.07 25.62
CA LEU A 54 -6.25 -9.32 25.97
C LEU A 54 -5.57 -10.06 27.13
N ILE A 55 -4.24 -10.12 27.13
CA ILE A 55 -3.47 -10.74 28.21
C ILE A 55 -3.71 -10.00 29.53
N LEU A 56 -3.69 -8.66 29.50
CA LEU A 56 -3.98 -7.85 30.68
C LEU A 56 -5.39 -8.10 31.22
N MET A 57 -6.40 -8.19 30.34
CA MET A 57 -7.78 -8.50 30.75
C MET A 57 -7.91 -9.87 31.40
N GLN A 58 -7.22 -10.89 30.87
CA GLN A 58 -7.18 -12.23 31.46
C GLN A 58 -6.54 -12.22 32.86
N ASN A 59 -5.44 -11.49 33.03
CA ASN A 59 -4.76 -11.36 34.32
C ASN A 59 -5.65 -10.66 35.36
N VAL A 60 -6.34 -9.59 34.98
CA VAL A 60 -7.31 -8.89 35.85
C VAL A 60 -8.45 -9.81 36.26
N TYR A 61 -8.98 -10.60 35.32
CA TYR A 61 -10.03 -11.58 35.61
C TYR A 61 -9.57 -12.60 36.66
N GLN A 62 -8.40 -13.21 36.48
CA GLN A 62 -7.84 -14.19 37.41
C GLN A 62 -7.60 -13.62 38.82
N GLY A 63 -7.22 -12.34 38.91
CA GLY A 63 -6.99 -11.64 40.18
C GLY A 63 -8.25 -11.08 40.86
N SER A 64 -9.42 -11.13 40.22
CA SER A 64 -10.63 -10.48 40.73
C SER A 64 -11.30 -11.25 41.88
N LYS A 65 -11.71 -10.51 42.92
CA LYS A 65 -12.54 -11.02 44.01
C LYS A 65 -14.01 -11.21 43.62
N SER A 66 -14.51 -10.43 42.65
CA SER A 66 -15.87 -10.52 42.12
C SER A 66 -15.85 -11.23 40.77
N ARG A 67 -16.10 -12.54 40.80
CA ARG A 67 -16.04 -13.39 39.60
C ARG A 67 -17.10 -13.04 38.56
N GLY A 68 -18.32 -12.68 38.99
CA GLY A 68 -19.43 -12.36 38.06
C GLY A 68 -19.18 -11.10 37.22
N LEU A 69 -18.79 -9.99 37.86
CA LEU A 69 -18.46 -8.75 37.13
C LEU A 69 -17.23 -8.93 36.25
N ALA A 70 -16.19 -9.60 36.77
CA ALA A 70 -14.97 -9.84 36.02
C ALA A 70 -15.22 -10.76 34.80
N GLN A 71 -16.11 -11.74 34.93
CA GLN A 71 -16.50 -12.61 33.82
C GLN A 71 -17.20 -11.83 32.71
N HIS A 72 -18.17 -10.98 33.06
CA HIS A 72 -18.85 -10.12 32.06
C HIS A 72 -17.87 -9.17 31.35
N MET A 73 -16.92 -8.56 32.08
CA MET A 73 -15.90 -7.71 31.46
C MET A 73 -14.96 -8.49 30.54
N LEU A 74 -14.62 -9.73 30.91
CA LEU A 74 -13.80 -10.61 30.08
C LEU A 74 -14.54 -11.01 28.79
N GLU A 75 -15.81 -11.39 28.89
CA GLU A 75 -16.65 -11.76 27.74
C GLU A 75 -16.82 -10.58 26.77
N ALA A 76 -17.13 -9.38 27.28
CA ALA A 76 -17.20 -8.16 26.47
C ALA A 76 -15.87 -7.85 25.77
N GLY A 77 -14.74 -7.94 26.47
CA GLY A 77 -13.42 -7.74 25.87
C GLY A 77 -13.04 -8.76 24.81
N GLN A 78 -13.49 -10.01 24.95
CA GLN A 78 -13.29 -11.04 23.93
C GLN A 78 -14.13 -10.77 22.68
N GLU A 79 -15.37 -10.30 22.83
CA GLU A 79 -16.22 -9.90 21.72
C GLU A 79 -15.63 -8.71 20.95
N ASP A 80 -15.21 -7.66 21.67
CA ASP A 80 -14.54 -6.50 21.10
C ASP A 80 -13.25 -6.90 20.36
N SER A 81 -12.46 -7.80 20.95
CA SER A 81 -11.25 -8.32 20.31
C SER A 81 -11.54 -9.09 19.01
N ARG A 82 -12.65 -9.84 18.94
CA ARG A 82 -13.08 -10.51 17.70
C ARG A 82 -13.54 -9.51 16.66
N ALA A 83 -14.26 -8.46 17.04
CA ALA A 83 -14.66 -7.38 16.13
C ALA A 83 -13.41 -6.64 15.59
N PHE A 84 -12.46 -6.32 16.46
CA PHE A 84 -11.21 -5.65 16.09
C PHE A 84 -10.34 -6.52 15.19
N SER A 85 -10.30 -7.84 15.44
CA SER A 85 -9.57 -8.80 14.58
C SER A 85 -10.17 -8.87 13.18
N ARG A 86 -11.51 -8.83 13.05
CA ARG A 86 -12.19 -8.75 11.75
C ARG A 86 -11.83 -7.46 11.02
N LEU A 87 -11.84 -6.32 11.70
CA LEU A 87 -11.44 -5.03 11.13
C LEU A 87 -9.99 -5.06 10.61
N ILE A 88 -9.04 -5.54 11.43
CA ILE A 88 -7.62 -5.65 11.03
C ILE A 88 -7.47 -6.56 9.81
N ASN A 89 -8.17 -7.68 9.76
CA ASN A 89 -8.09 -8.60 8.61
C ASN A 89 -8.66 -7.96 7.34
N ASN A 90 -9.80 -7.27 7.42
CA ASN A 90 -10.36 -6.54 6.29
C ASN A 90 -9.37 -5.48 5.77
N LEU A 91 -8.75 -4.72 6.67
CA LEU A 91 -7.75 -3.71 6.30
C LEU A 91 -6.50 -4.34 5.66
N LYS A 92 -6.07 -5.52 6.13
CA LYS A 92 -4.97 -6.27 5.49
C LYS A 92 -5.33 -6.72 4.08
N GLU A 93 -6.55 -7.23 3.88
CA GLU A 93 -7.03 -7.64 2.56
C GLU A 93 -7.11 -6.45 1.59
N GLU A 94 -7.71 -5.33 2.01
CA GLU A 94 -7.77 -4.09 1.23
C GLU A 94 -6.38 -3.56 0.88
N ASN A 95 -5.46 -3.58 1.84
CA ASN A 95 -4.07 -3.16 1.61
C ASN A 95 -3.35 -4.07 0.62
N GLN A 96 -3.59 -5.39 0.69
CA GLN A 96 -3.01 -6.37 -0.24
C GLN A 96 -3.54 -6.18 -1.67
N ILE A 97 -4.83 -5.90 -1.83
CA ILE A 97 -5.43 -5.56 -3.14
C ILE A 97 -4.80 -4.28 -3.70
N THR A 98 -4.65 -3.26 -2.85
CA THR A 98 -4.04 -1.97 -3.24
C THR A 98 -2.59 -2.16 -3.68
N LYS A 99 -1.81 -2.93 -2.92
CA LYS A 99 -0.42 -3.28 -3.24
C LYS A 99 -0.32 -4.02 -4.58
N SER A 100 -1.17 -5.02 -4.80
CA SER A 100 -1.23 -5.77 -6.07
C SER A 100 -1.53 -4.84 -7.26
N THR A 101 -2.53 -3.97 -7.11
CA THR A 101 -2.91 -2.98 -8.14
C THR A 101 -1.76 -2.01 -8.43
N LEU A 102 -1.07 -1.54 -7.39
CA LEU A 102 0.06 -0.64 -7.52
C LEU A 102 1.23 -1.30 -8.26
N ASN A 103 1.55 -2.55 -7.91
CA ASN A 103 2.59 -3.33 -8.59
C ASN A 103 2.27 -3.56 -10.06
N HIS A 104 1.01 -3.85 -10.39
CA HIS A 104 0.60 -4.01 -11.79
C HIS A 104 0.77 -2.70 -12.58
N LYS A 105 0.35 -1.57 -12.02
CA LYS A 105 0.53 -0.25 -12.64
C LYS A 105 2.01 0.09 -12.84
N LYS A 106 2.84 -0.14 -11.81
CA LYS A 106 4.29 0.07 -11.87
C LYS A 106 4.93 -0.76 -12.97
N ALA A 107 4.60 -2.06 -13.06
CA ALA A 107 5.11 -2.93 -14.11
C ALA A 107 4.71 -2.45 -15.52
N SER A 108 3.45 -2.06 -15.72
CA SER A 108 2.99 -1.51 -17.00
C SER A 108 3.73 -0.22 -17.37
N LEU A 109 3.91 0.69 -16.41
CA LEU A 109 4.60 1.95 -16.66
C LEU A 109 6.09 1.77 -16.94
N VAL A 110 6.77 0.87 -16.23
CA VAL A 110 8.18 0.52 -16.53
C VAL A 110 8.30 -0.02 -17.95
N LYS A 111 7.38 -0.88 -18.38
CA LYS A 111 7.37 -1.38 -19.76
C LYS A 111 7.20 -0.23 -20.77
N THR A 112 6.18 0.61 -20.61
CA THR A 112 5.93 1.75 -21.49
C THR A 112 7.11 2.72 -21.51
N LYS A 113 7.73 2.98 -20.35
CA LYS A 113 8.94 3.80 -20.24
C LYS A 113 10.07 3.21 -21.10
N ASN A 114 10.35 1.91 -20.96
CA ASN A 114 11.40 1.25 -21.73
C ASN A 114 11.10 1.24 -23.24
N ASP A 115 9.82 1.06 -23.62
CA ASP A 115 9.38 1.12 -25.02
C ASP A 115 9.64 2.52 -25.61
N LEU A 116 9.35 3.60 -24.86
CA LEU A 116 9.62 4.99 -25.25
C LEU A 116 11.14 5.29 -25.31
N GLU A 117 11.93 4.78 -24.37
CA GLU A 117 13.40 4.92 -24.39
C GLU A 117 14.01 4.24 -25.62
N MET A 118 13.52 3.05 -25.97
CA MET A 118 13.93 2.35 -27.19
C MET A 118 13.52 3.14 -28.45
N GLU A 119 12.33 3.72 -28.48
CA GLU A 119 11.90 4.55 -29.61
C GLU A 119 12.78 5.80 -29.76
N LEU A 120 13.22 6.43 -28.66
CA LEU A 120 14.19 7.53 -28.72
C LEU A 120 15.51 7.09 -29.34
N LEU A 121 16.08 5.97 -28.88
CA LEU A 121 17.36 5.44 -29.37
C LEU A 121 17.32 5.06 -30.87
N LEU A 122 16.15 4.72 -31.40
CA LEU A 122 15.97 4.39 -32.81
C LEU A 122 15.72 5.62 -33.71
N ASN A 123 15.40 6.77 -33.11
CA ASN A 123 15.14 8.04 -33.81
C ASN A 123 16.24 9.09 -33.64
N ASP A 124 17.23 8.85 -32.76
CA ASP A 124 18.50 9.61 -32.63
C ASP A 124 19.50 9.24 -33.75
#